data_AF-A0A0G2HRH6-F1
#
_entry.id   AF-A0A0G2HRH6-F1
#
_cell.length_a   1.000
_cell.length_b   1.000
_cell.length_c   1.000
_cell.angle_alpha   90.00
_cell.angle_beta   90.00
_cell.angle_gamma   90.00
#
_symmetry.space_group_name_H-M   'P 1'
#
loop_
_entity.id
_entity.type
_entity.pdbx_description
1 polymer ?
#
loop_
_entity_poly.entity_id
_entity_poly.type
_entity_poly.pdbx_seq_one_letter_code
_entity_poly.pdbx_strand_id
1 'polypeptide(L)'
;MADNSSPDYEALCLRAEAERRREAELRRQAEEREAEEKVRSQPTTLGELIKGCHDSFSRPLQVGTPSRSTKGSIPPPTGKYCPMSLRFWSNCPAQLQEIYDAVSTYLQPTGRDAPRLFTSLHVLNELGRRYSSRKLRSEKDLENYERAAVEDHVQDIIAELCKIPDA
;
A
#
# COMPACT_ATOMS: atom_id res chain seq x y z
N MET A 1 -31.44 -63.46 12.04
CA MET A 1 -32.11 -62.18 12.35
C MET A 1 -31.41 -61.12 11.52
N ALA A 2 -31.85 -60.91 10.27
CA ALA A 2 -31.34 -59.83 9.44
C ALA A 2 -32.20 -58.62 9.76
N ASP A 3 -31.62 -57.66 10.47
CA ASP A 3 -32.32 -56.45 10.89
C ASP A 3 -32.51 -55.57 9.65
N ASN A 4 -33.68 -55.69 9.00
CA ASN A 4 -34.10 -54.83 7.91
C ASN A 4 -34.47 -53.44 8.48
N SER A 5 -33.48 -52.73 8.99
CA SER A 5 -33.63 -51.31 9.29
C SER A 5 -33.66 -50.56 7.94
N SER A 6 -34.86 -50.27 7.46
CA SER A 6 -35.05 -49.36 6.32
C SER A 6 -34.26 -48.07 6.57
N PRO A 7 -33.49 -47.57 5.59
CA PRO A 7 -32.82 -46.29 5.74
C PRO A 7 -33.86 -45.20 6.04
N ASP A 8 -33.55 -44.34 7.01
CA ASP A 8 -34.32 -43.12 7.25
C ASP A 8 -34.03 -42.15 6.09
N TYR A 9 -34.83 -42.26 5.02
CA TYR A 9 -34.69 -41.47 3.81
C TYR A 9 -34.88 -39.98 4.07
N GLU A 10 -35.68 -39.60 5.07
CA GLU A 10 -35.83 -38.19 5.47
C GLU A 10 -34.53 -37.66 6.08
N ALA A 11 -33.91 -38.40 6.98
CA ALA A 11 -32.61 -38.04 7.55
C ALA A 11 -31.50 -37.99 6.48
N LEU A 12 -31.52 -38.88 5.49
CA LEU A 12 -30.58 -38.87 4.36
C LEU A 12 -30.79 -37.65 3.46
N CYS A 13 -32.05 -37.28 3.15
CA CYS A 13 -32.38 -36.09 2.39
C CYS A 13 -31.94 -34.80 3.11
N LEU A 14 -32.19 -34.69 4.41
CA LEU A 14 -31.78 -33.54 5.22
C LEU A 14 -30.24 -33.39 5.27
N ARG A 15 -29.50 -34.50 5.38
CA ARG A 15 -28.03 -34.48 5.32
C ARG A 15 -27.52 -34.04 3.95
N ALA A 16 -28.08 -34.57 2.87
CA ALA A 16 -27.71 -34.18 1.51
C ALA A 16 -28.01 -32.70 1.22
N GLU A 17 -29.12 -32.16 1.72
CA GLU A 17 -29.41 -30.73 1.64
C GLU A 17 -28.45 -29.88 2.48
N ALA A 18 -28.12 -30.31 3.70
CA ALA A 18 -27.16 -29.62 4.55
C ALA A 18 -25.76 -29.60 3.92
N GLU A 19 -25.31 -30.70 3.32
CA GLU A 19 -24.03 -30.76 2.59
C GLU A 19 -24.05 -29.84 1.36
N ARG A 20 -25.11 -29.86 0.55
CA ARG A 20 -25.24 -28.94 -0.60
C ARG A 20 -25.21 -27.48 -0.17
N ARG A 21 -25.85 -27.12 0.94
CA ARG A 21 -25.81 -25.75 1.49
C ARG A 21 -24.41 -25.37 1.94
N ARG A 22 -23.71 -26.25 2.65
CA ARG A 22 -22.31 -26.02 3.08
C ARG A 22 -21.38 -25.89 1.88
N GLU A 23 -21.54 -26.74 0.86
CA GLU A 23 -20.72 -26.68 -0.34
C GLU A 23 -20.98 -25.38 -1.13
N ALA A 24 -22.25 -24.96 -1.27
CA ALA A 24 -22.60 -23.69 -1.91
C ALA A 24 -22.02 -22.49 -1.15
N GLU A 25 -22.06 -22.52 0.19
CA GLU A 25 -21.47 -21.47 1.02
C GLU A 25 -19.93 -21.42 0.89
N LEU A 26 -19.26 -22.58 0.92
CA LEU A 26 -17.81 -22.67 0.72
C LEU A 26 -17.40 -22.19 -0.67
N ARG A 27 -18.16 -22.53 -1.72
CA ARG A 27 -17.92 -22.04 -3.09
C ARG A 27 -18.07 -20.53 -3.15
N ARG A 28 -19.15 -19.98 -2.58
CA ARG A 28 -19.36 -18.53 -2.52
C ARG A 28 -18.22 -17.81 -1.79
N GLN A 29 -17.78 -18.35 -0.65
CA GLN A 29 -16.63 -17.79 0.08
C GLN A 29 -15.31 -17.92 -0.68
N ALA A 30 -15.12 -18.98 -1.47
CA ALA A 30 -13.95 -19.13 -2.33
C ALA A 30 -13.97 -18.11 -3.47
N GLU A 31 -15.10 -17.96 -4.16
CA GLU A 31 -15.29 -16.98 -5.23
C GLU A 31 -15.12 -15.54 -4.72
N GLU A 32 -15.64 -15.21 -3.55
CA GLU A 32 -15.47 -13.89 -2.92
C GLU A 32 -14.00 -13.60 -2.61
N ARG A 33 -13.28 -14.58 -2.02
CA ARG A 33 -11.84 -14.44 -1.76
C ARG A 33 -11.03 -14.29 -3.04
N GLU A 34 -11.34 -15.06 -4.08
CA GLU A 34 -10.67 -14.94 -5.37
C GLU A 34 -10.92 -13.57 -6.01
N ALA A 35 -12.15 -13.06 -5.94
CA ALA A 35 -12.49 -11.73 -6.42
C ALA A 35 -11.74 -10.64 -5.66
N GLU A 36 -11.67 -10.73 -4.33
CA GLU A 36 -10.91 -9.79 -3.50
C GLU A 36 -9.41 -9.82 -3.81
N GLU A 37 -8.81 -11.00 -3.92
CA GLU A 37 -7.39 -11.15 -4.28
C GLU A 37 -7.10 -10.59 -5.66
N LYS A 38 -8.01 -10.80 -6.62
CA LYS A 38 -7.89 -10.25 -7.97
C LYS A 38 -7.91 -8.73 -7.95
N VAL A 39 -8.82 -8.11 -7.19
CA VAL A 39 -8.85 -6.64 -7.05
C VAL A 39 -7.58 -6.13 -6.37
N ARG A 40 -7.13 -6.79 -5.29
CA ARG A 40 -5.92 -6.39 -4.56
C ARG A 40 -4.63 -6.55 -5.36
N SER A 41 -4.61 -7.48 -6.31
CA SER A 41 -3.45 -7.75 -7.17
C SER A 41 -3.43 -6.88 -8.42
N GLN A 42 -4.52 -6.18 -8.74
CA GLN A 42 -4.54 -5.25 -9.86
C GLN A 42 -3.64 -4.03 -9.59
N PRO A 43 -3.01 -3.47 -10.65
CA PRO A 43 -2.33 -2.19 -10.55
C PRO A 43 -3.25 -1.09 -10.02
N THR A 44 -2.66 -0.15 -9.29
CA THR A 44 -3.39 0.97 -8.68
C THR A 44 -3.40 2.20 -9.58
N THR A 45 -4.45 3.01 -9.42
CA THR A 45 -4.45 4.41 -9.90
C THR A 45 -3.59 5.30 -9.00
N LEU A 46 -3.26 6.52 -9.41
CA LEU A 46 -2.46 7.45 -8.58
C LEU A 46 -3.09 7.67 -7.19
N GLY A 47 -4.39 7.89 -7.12
CA GLY A 47 -5.10 8.11 -5.84
C GLY A 47 -5.14 6.87 -4.95
N GLU A 48 -5.31 5.69 -5.54
CA GLU A 48 -5.23 4.41 -4.82
C GLU A 48 -3.80 4.15 -4.31
N LEU A 49 -2.76 4.48 -5.10
CA LEU A 49 -1.37 4.40 -4.70
C LEU A 49 -1.09 5.30 -3.49
N ILE A 50 -1.42 6.60 -3.58
CA ILE A 50 -1.17 7.58 -2.50
C ILE A 50 -1.86 7.13 -1.22
N LYS A 51 -3.12 6.70 -1.31
CA LYS A 51 -3.88 6.19 -0.16
C LYS A 51 -3.24 4.91 0.40
N GLY A 52 -2.87 3.97 -0.47
CA GLY A 52 -2.19 2.73 -0.09
C GLY A 52 -0.86 3.01 0.63
N CYS A 53 -0.04 3.91 0.10
CA CYS A 53 1.21 4.32 0.75
C CYS A 53 0.96 4.94 2.12
N HIS A 54 -0.06 5.80 2.26
CA HIS A 54 -0.42 6.37 3.56
C HIS A 54 -0.83 5.28 4.57
N ASP A 55 -1.72 4.36 4.17
CA ASP A 55 -2.26 3.34 5.04
C ASP A 55 -1.22 2.27 5.41
N SER A 56 -0.37 1.85 4.47
CA SER A 56 0.64 0.79 4.65
C SER A 56 1.96 1.30 5.26
N PHE A 57 2.32 2.58 5.04
CA PHE A 57 3.60 3.14 5.48
C PHE A 57 3.46 4.27 6.51
N SER A 58 2.82 5.37 6.16
CA SER A 58 2.84 6.59 6.98
C SER A 58 2.06 6.44 8.28
N ARG A 59 0.86 5.84 8.22
CA ARG A 59 0.00 5.64 9.39
C ARG A 59 0.59 4.70 10.44
N PRO A 60 1.18 3.53 10.08
CA PRO A 60 1.83 2.65 11.06
C PRO A 60 3.23 3.11 11.51
N LEU A 61 3.79 4.16 10.92
CA LEU A 61 5.14 4.65 11.23
C LEU A 61 5.30 4.99 12.71
N GLN A 62 6.35 4.47 13.33
CA GLN A 62 6.66 4.74 14.74
C GLN A 62 8.13 5.08 14.93
N VAL A 63 8.37 6.15 15.69
CA VAL A 63 9.73 6.50 16.13
C VAL A 63 10.05 5.75 17.42
N GLY A 64 11.27 5.23 17.51
CA GLY A 64 11.78 4.57 18.71
C GLY A 64 12.02 5.54 19.85
N THR A 65 12.25 5.00 21.06
CA THR A 65 12.65 5.85 22.18
C THR A 65 14.05 6.43 21.94
N PRO A 66 14.30 7.71 22.24
CA PRO A 66 15.61 8.33 22.05
C PRO A 66 16.76 7.58 22.74
N SER A 67 16.48 6.97 23.89
CA SER A 67 17.43 6.14 24.65
C SER A 67 17.96 4.92 23.90
N ARG A 68 17.21 4.43 22.90
CA ARG A 68 17.56 3.27 22.07
C ARG A 68 17.99 3.65 20.67
N SER A 69 18.13 4.96 20.41
CA SER A 69 18.54 5.44 19.10
C SER A 69 20.05 5.39 18.95
N THR A 70 20.53 5.15 17.73
CA THR A 70 21.96 5.23 17.44
C THR A 70 22.44 6.64 17.70
N LYS A 71 23.52 6.76 18.48
CA LYS A 71 24.21 8.04 18.69
C LYS A 71 25.35 8.11 17.68
N GLY A 72 25.22 8.98 16.70
CA GLY A 72 26.32 9.36 15.80
C GLY A 72 27.00 10.61 16.32
N SER A 73 28.32 10.70 16.16
CA SER A 73 28.99 12.00 16.18
C SER A 73 28.81 12.61 14.79
N ILE A 74 28.16 13.77 14.71
CA ILE A 74 28.07 14.52 13.45
C ILE A 74 29.42 15.24 13.33
N PRO A 75 30.32 14.83 12.41
CA PRO A 75 31.58 15.53 12.24
C PRO A 75 31.31 16.97 11.79
N PRO A 76 32.20 17.92 12.11
CA PRO A 76 32.08 19.25 11.54
C PRO A 76 31.99 19.15 10.01
N PRO A 77 31.17 20.00 9.36
CA PRO A 77 30.94 20.00 7.92
C PRO A 77 32.15 20.56 7.16
N THR A 78 33.37 20.11 7.49
CA THR A 78 34.62 20.55 6.91
C THR A 78 34.59 20.36 5.40
N GLY A 79 34.75 21.45 4.64
CA GLY A 79 34.70 21.44 3.18
C GLY A 79 33.31 21.37 2.56
N LYS A 80 32.23 21.42 3.35
CA LYS A 80 30.84 21.48 2.84
C LYS A 80 30.31 22.91 2.93
N TYR A 81 29.49 23.31 1.95
CA TYR A 81 28.81 24.59 2.00
C TYR A 81 27.70 24.54 3.06
N CYS A 82 27.88 25.26 4.16
CA CYS A 82 26.87 25.39 5.21
C CYS A 82 26.16 26.74 5.08
N PRO A 83 24.84 26.77 4.85
CA PRO A 83 24.10 28.02 4.79
C PRO A 83 24.15 28.75 6.13
N MET A 84 24.41 30.07 6.10
CA MET A 84 24.48 30.91 7.30
C MET A 84 23.11 31.31 7.85
N SER A 85 22.05 31.16 7.05
CA SER A 85 20.68 31.47 7.45
C SER A 85 19.70 30.51 6.83
N LEU A 86 18.75 30.01 7.61
CA LEU A 86 17.56 29.33 7.12
C LEU A 86 16.47 30.37 6.91
N ARG A 87 15.83 30.36 5.72
CA ARG A 87 14.70 31.23 5.41
C ARG A 87 13.45 30.40 5.27
N PHE A 88 12.34 30.95 5.73
CA PHE A 88 11.04 30.34 5.51
C PHE A 88 10.68 30.40 4.03
N TRP A 89 10.33 29.25 3.46
CA TRP A 89 9.87 29.14 2.08
C TRP A 89 8.36 29.38 2.05
N SER A 90 7.97 30.65 2.00
CA SER A 90 6.57 31.08 2.21
C SER A 90 5.58 30.60 1.17
N ASN A 91 5.99 30.45 -0.09
CA ASN A 91 5.15 29.94 -1.17
C ASN A 91 5.24 28.42 -1.38
N CYS A 92 5.99 27.69 -0.54
CA CYS A 92 6.14 26.24 -0.68
C CYS A 92 4.80 25.50 -0.71
N PRO A 93 3.81 25.76 0.18
CA PRO A 93 2.54 25.05 0.13
C PRO A 93 1.78 25.26 -1.19
N ALA A 94 1.79 26.49 -1.72
CA ALA A 94 1.13 26.81 -2.99
C ALA A 94 1.83 26.10 -4.16
N GLN A 95 3.17 26.11 -4.20
CA GLN A 95 3.93 25.42 -5.24
C GLN A 95 3.75 23.90 -5.18
N LEU A 96 3.70 23.31 -3.99
CA LEU A 96 3.43 21.87 -3.84
C LEU A 96 2.03 21.52 -4.33
N GLN A 97 1.03 22.35 -4.05
CA GLN A 97 -0.33 22.16 -4.54
C GLN A 97 -0.39 22.27 -6.07
N GLU A 98 0.25 23.28 -6.67
CA GLU A 98 0.33 23.43 -8.14
C GLU A 98 0.97 22.22 -8.81
N ILE A 99 2.06 21.70 -8.25
CA ILE A 99 2.72 20.48 -8.76
C ILE A 99 1.79 19.27 -8.63
N TYR A 100 1.15 19.11 -7.46
CA TYR A 100 0.21 18.01 -7.24
C TYR A 100 -0.96 18.05 -8.22
N ASP A 101 -1.56 19.22 -8.44
CA ASP A 101 -2.69 19.41 -9.35
C ASP A 101 -2.29 19.13 -10.80
N ALA A 102 -1.09 19.57 -11.21
CA ALA A 102 -0.53 19.27 -12.54
C ALA A 102 -0.34 17.76 -12.74
N VAL A 103 0.35 17.08 -11.81
CA VAL A 103 0.56 15.63 -11.84
C VAL A 103 -0.77 14.88 -11.86
N SER A 104 -1.73 15.32 -11.05
CA SER A 104 -3.07 14.72 -10.97
C SER A 104 -3.84 14.91 -12.27
N THR A 105 -3.66 16.02 -12.98
CA THR A 105 -4.29 16.26 -14.29
C THR A 105 -3.85 15.22 -15.33
N TYR A 106 -2.55 14.86 -15.36
CA TYR A 106 -2.02 13.87 -16.29
C TYR A 106 -2.39 12.42 -15.91
N LEU A 107 -2.34 12.10 -14.61
CA LEU A 107 -2.50 10.73 -14.12
C LEU A 107 -3.91 10.41 -13.60
N GLN A 108 -4.79 11.40 -13.51
CA GLN A 108 -6.19 11.28 -13.12
C GLN A 108 -7.08 12.22 -13.95
N PRO A 109 -7.13 12.03 -15.29
CA PRO A 109 -7.85 12.94 -16.17
C PRO A 109 -9.36 12.97 -15.86
N THR A 110 -9.93 14.16 -15.78
CA THR A 110 -11.35 14.36 -15.51
C THR A 110 -12.21 13.77 -16.64
N GLY A 111 -13.21 12.95 -16.30
CA GLY A 111 -14.16 12.38 -17.26
C GLY A 111 -13.71 11.09 -17.96
N ARG A 112 -12.59 10.49 -17.54
CA ARG A 112 -12.15 9.15 -17.95
C ARG A 112 -11.79 8.33 -16.71
N ASP A 113 -11.75 7.01 -16.87
CA ASP A 113 -11.23 6.14 -15.83
C ASP A 113 -9.73 6.44 -15.63
N ALA A 114 -9.33 6.62 -14.37
CA ALA A 114 -7.94 6.86 -14.05
C ALA A 114 -7.10 5.63 -14.42
N PRO A 115 -5.96 5.82 -15.10
CA PRO A 115 -5.13 4.71 -15.55
C PRO A 115 -4.53 3.97 -14.34
N ARG A 116 -4.59 2.65 -14.39
CA ARG A 116 -4.05 1.74 -13.37
C ARG A 116 -2.59 1.39 -13.72
N LEU A 117 -1.68 2.30 -13.39
CA LEU A 117 -0.27 2.23 -13.83
C LEU A 117 0.69 1.78 -12.73
N PHE A 118 0.27 1.83 -11.46
CA PHE A 118 1.18 1.70 -10.33
C PHE A 118 1.08 0.33 -9.65
N THR A 119 2.03 0.05 -8.76
CA THR A 119 2.09 -1.20 -7.99
C THR A 119 0.74 -1.53 -7.31
N SER A 120 0.46 -2.83 -7.14
CA SER A 120 -0.80 -3.28 -6.57
C SER A 120 -0.88 -3.05 -5.06
N LEU A 121 -2.10 -2.95 -4.52
CA LEU A 121 -2.32 -2.84 -3.07
C LEU A 121 -1.76 -4.04 -2.30
N HIS A 122 -1.76 -5.23 -2.90
CA HIS A 122 -1.13 -6.41 -2.31
C HIS A 122 0.36 -6.19 -2.05
N VAL A 123 1.09 -5.68 -3.05
CA VAL A 123 2.54 -5.41 -2.93
C VAL A 123 2.82 -4.32 -1.91
N LEU A 124 2.04 -3.22 -1.90
CA LEU A 124 2.18 -2.15 -0.91
C LEU A 124 2.00 -2.67 0.52
N ASN A 125 1.01 -3.53 0.75
CA ASN A 125 0.77 -4.13 2.06
C ASN A 125 1.92 -5.04 2.51
N GLU A 126 2.47 -5.83 1.60
CA GLU A 126 3.63 -6.68 1.89
C GLU A 126 4.88 -5.86 2.23
N LEU A 127 5.14 -4.78 1.48
CA LEU A 127 6.22 -3.83 1.79
C LEU A 127 5.98 -3.14 3.13
N GLY A 128 4.76 -2.63 3.36
CA GLY A 128 4.38 -1.97 4.62
C GLY A 128 4.59 -2.88 5.83
N ARG A 129 4.23 -4.17 5.74
CA ARG A 129 4.50 -5.15 6.79
C ARG A 129 6.01 -5.26 7.10
N ARG A 130 6.87 -5.19 6.09
CA ARG A 130 8.32 -5.32 6.25
C ARG A 130 8.97 -4.07 6.86
N TYR A 131 8.58 -2.89 6.39
CA TYR A 131 9.26 -1.62 6.72
C TYR A 131 8.59 -0.86 7.86
N SER A 132 7.26 -0.91 7.98
CA SER A 132 6.50 -0.16 8.99
C SER A 132 6.36 -0.89 10.33
N SER A 133 6.71 -2.19 10.39
CA SER A 133 6.66 -2.96 11.64
C SER A 133 7.78 -2.62 12.62
N ARG A 134 8.82 -1.91 12.18
CA ARG A 134 9.99 -1.56 13.00
C ARG A 134 9.91 -0.10 13.43
N LYS A 135 10.27 0.15 14.69
CA LYS A 135 10.44 1.51 15.19
C LYS A 135 11.74 2.11 14.63
N LEU A 136 11.67 3.29 14.04
CA LEU A 136 12.85 4.01 13.56
C LEU A 136 13.77 4.37 14.73
N ARG A 137 15.00 3.84 14.75
CA ARG A 137 15.98 4.07 15.82
C ARG A 137 17.34 4.49 15.30
N SER A 138 17.57 4.38 14.01
CA SER A 138 18.84 4.72 13.40
C SER A 138 18.65 5.44 12.08
N GLU A 139 19.69 6.13 11.65
CA GLU A 139 19.76 6.70 10.30
C GLU A 139 19.52 5.62 9.25
N LYS A 140 20.04 4.41 9.47
CA LYS A 140 19.83 3.30 8.52
C LYS A 140 18.37 2.84 8.47
N ASP A 141 17.66 2.86 9.60
CA ASP A 141 16.23 2.57 9.60
C ASP A 141 15.46 3.63 8.80
N LEU A 142 15.80 4.91 8.97
CA LEU A 142 15.19 6.01 8.23
C LEU A 142 15.50 5.90 6.73
N GLU A 143 16.76 5.67 6.35
CA GLU A 143 17.15 5.49 4.95
C GLU A 143 16.37 4.37 4.28
N ASN A 144 16.22 3.22 4.95
CA ASN A 144 15.48 2.10 4.42
C ASN A 144 13.98 2.42 4.27
N TYR A 145 13.41 3.18 5.20
CA TYR A 145 12.02 3.62 5.12
C TYR A 145 11.80 4.60 3.98
N GLU A 146 12.59 5.67 3.90
CA GLU A 146 12.45 6.71 2.87
C GLU A 146 12.59 6.11 1.47
N ARG A 147 13.55 5.21 1.26
CA ARG A 147 13.71 4.54 -0.04
C ARG A 147 12.46 3.74 -0.42
N ALA A 148 12.05 2.82 0.44
CA ALA A 148 11.00 1.85 0.11
C ALA A 148 9.58 2.42 0.16
N ALA A 149 9.32 3.40 1.02
CA ALA A 149 7.99 3.97 1.24
C ALA A 149 7.74 5.26 0.43
N VAL A 150 8.79 5.93 -0.02
CA VAL A 150 8.70 7.24 -0.69
C VAL A 150 9.44 7.24 -2.02
N GLU A 151 10.77 7.10 -2.00
CA GLU A 151 11.60 7.33 -3.20
C GLU A 151 11.22 6.40 -4.35
N ASP A 152 11.09 5.10 -4.10
CA ASP A 152 10.78 4.11 -5.14
C ASP A 152 9.43 4.43 -5.82
N HIS A 153 8.41 4.80 -5.04
CA HIS A 153 7.09 5.15 -5.57
C HIS A 153 7.08 6.50 -6.30
N VAL A 154 7.86 7.48 -5.84
CA VAL A 154 8.04 8.75 -6.55
C VAL A 154 8.75 8.53 -7.88
N GLN A 155 9.76 7.65 -7.91
CA GLN A 155 10.44 7.26 -9.15
C GLN A 155 9.47 6.61 -10.15
N ASP A 156 8.58 5.72 -9.69
CA ASP A 156 7.55 5.12 -10.53
C ASP A 156 6.59 6.19 -11.11
N ILE A 157 6.15 7.15 -10.30
CA ILE A 157 5.31 8.27 -10.75
C ILE A 157 6.01 9.08 -11.83
N ILE A 158 7.27 9.46 -11.60
CA ILE A 158 8.07 10.22 -12.56
C ILE A 158 8.25 9.41 -13.85
N ALA A 159 8.54 8.11 -13.74
CA ALA A 159 8.72 7.23 -14.89
C ALA A 159 7.44 7.12 -15.75
N GLU A 160 6.25 7.07 -15.15
CA GLU A 160 4.99 7.11 -15.88
C GLU A 160 4.73 8.48 -16.52
N LEU A 161 5.02 9.58 -15.81
CA LEU A 161 4.90 10.94 -16.36
C LEU A 161 5.79 11.13 -17.59
N CYS A 162 7.04 10.65 -17.56
CA CYS A 162 7.96 10.75 -18.69
C CYS A 162 7.48 10.02 -19.96
N LYS A 163 6.48 9.14 -19.87
CA LYS A 163 5.87 8.48 -21.04
C LYS A 163 4.78 9.32 -21.71
N ILE A 164 4.30 10.36 -21.04
CA ILE A 164 3.24 11.23 -21.52
C ILE A 164 3.88 12.42 -22.26
N PRO A 165 3.60 12.62 -23.56
CA PRO A 165 4.04 13.83 -24.26
C PRO A 165 3.45 15.08 -23.58
N ASP A 166 4.27 16.13 -23.42
CA ASP A 166 3.89 17.41 -22.81
C ASP A 166 3.57 17.37 -21.31
N ALA A 167 4.03 16.35 -20.58
CA ALA A 167 4.04 16.27 -19.11
C ALA A 167 5.29 16.90 -18.47
#